data_AF-A6LJS1-F1
#
_entry.id   AF-A6LJS1-F1
#
_cell.length_a   1.000
_cell.length_b   1.000
_cell.length_c   1.000
_cell.angle_alpha   90.00
_cell.angle_beta   90.00
_cell.angle_gamma   90.00
#
_symmetry.space_group_name_H-M   'P 1'
#
loop_
_entity.id
_entity.type
_entity.pdbx_description
1 polymer ?
#
loop_
_entity_poly.entity_id
_entity_poly.type
_entity_poly.pdbx_seq_one_letter_code
_entity_poly.pdbx_strand_id
1 'polypeptide(L)'
;MILALDYGEKKTGYAIGNEFIAKSGTIKTSELKNLLFQFKKIVLGLPLSMSGNYSTQSYKVLKFAFKLKKMGLNVFLIDERLTTKMAEVFQANDDDAFSARQIFIDYIENPSIAQEFYLEDYLETDLDYDDIFYFEVPPVKGKKGIALSKNFSIAYLHMKERNFIYRNEDTVHERFSIAVTRKSFKESVEKFLKNNGRIIVV
;
A
#
# COMPACT_ATOMS: atom_id res chain seq x y z
N MET A 1 -14.88 -15.38 8.25
CA MET A 1 -13.51 -15.94 8.26
C MET A 1 -12.59 -15.06 7.43
N ILE A 2 -11.52 -14.58 8.06
CA ILE A 2 -10.50 -13.67 7.56
C ILE A 2 -9.20 -14.45 7.43
N LEU A 3 -8.43 -14.15 6.38
CA LEU A 3 -7.05 -14.60 6.22
C LEU A 3 -6.13 -13.38 6.25
N ALA A 4 -5.37 -13.20 7.33
CA ALA A 4 -4.31 -12.22 7.44
C ALA A 4 -3.00 -12.83 6.94
N LEU A 5 -2.21 -12.08 6.18
CA LEU A 5 -0.96 -12.53 5.59
C LEU A 5 0.16 -11.50 5.79
N ASP A 6 1.31 -11.99 6.25
CA ASP A 6 2.59 -11.33 6.08
C ASP A 6 3.25 -11.92 4.82
N TYR A 7 3.20 -11.16 3.72
CA TYR A 7 3.58 -11.67 2.39
C TYR A 7 5.08 -11.51 2.11
N GLY A 8 5.78 -12.65 2.12
CA GLY A 8 7.14 -12.78 1.60
C GLY A 8 7.19 -13.56 0.27
N GLU A 9 8.26 -13.39 -0.52
CA GLU A 9 8.40 -14.08 -1.81
C GLU A 9 8.68 -15.58 -1.68
N LYS A 10 9.35 -15.99 -0.60
CA LYS A 10 9.72 -17.39 -0.35
C LYS A 10 8.76 -18.07 0.62
N LYS A 11 8.45 -17.38 1.72
CA LYS A 11 7.62 -17.84 2.83
C LYS A 11 6.61 -16.73 3.12
N THR A 12 5.39 -17.11 3.49
CA THR A 12 4.30 -16.20 3.86
C THR A 12 3.78 -16.62 5.22
N GLY A 13 3.74 -15.69 6.16
CA GLY A 13 3.04 -15.87 7.42
C GLY A 13 1.53 -15.79 7.20
N TYR A 14 0.76 -16.60 7.91
CA TYR A 14 -0.70 -16.55 7.85
C TYR A 14 -1.33 -16.63 9.23
N ALA A 15 -2.49 -15.97 9.37
CA ALA A 15 -3.41 -16.14 10.48
C ALA A 15 -4.85 -16.19 9.95
N ILE A 16 -5.62 -17.15 10.45
CA ILE A 16 -6.98 -17.46 10.02
C ILE A 16 -7.89 -17.37 11.23
N GLY A 17 -9.02 -16.69 11.08
CA GLY A 17 -9.96 -16.53 12.17
C GLY A 17 -11.21 -15.76 11.81
N ASN A 18 -12.01 -15.42 12.82
CA ASN A 18 -13.07 -14.42 12.68
C ASN A 18 -12.88 -13.37 13.76
N GLU A 19 -13.38 -13.57 14.97
CA GLU A 19 -13.10 -12.70 16.12
C GLU A 19 -11.78 -13.07 16.79
N PHE A 20 -11.44 -14.36 16.78
CA PHE A 20 -10.19 -14.89 17.31
C PHE A 20 -9.43 -15.66 16.24
N ILE A 21 -8.13 -15.81 16.45
CA ILE A 21 -7.25 -16.61 15.59
C ILE A 21 -7.52 -18.10 15.88
N ALA A 22 -8.03 -18.80 14.87
CA ALA A 22 -8.25 -20.26 14.92
C ALA A 22 -7.01 -21.05 14.48
N LYS A 23 -6.22 -20.49 13.55
CA LYS A 23 -5.01 -21.13 13.04
C LYS A 23 -4.02 -20.08 12.58
N SER A 24 -2.73 -20.27 12.85
CA SER A 24 -1.66 -19.45 12.32
C SER A 24 -0.40 -20.27 12.05
N GLY A 25 0.48 -19.76 11.22
CA GLY A 25 1.78 -20.37 10.95
C GLY A 25 2.43 -19.75 9.72
N THR A 26 3.34 -20.50 9.10
CA THR A 26 3.95 -20.14 7.82
C THR A 26 3.67 -21.17 6.75
N ILE A 27 3.66 -20.71 5.50
CA ILE A 27 3.53 -21.55 4.31
C ILE A 27 4.54 -21.09 3.27
N LYS A 28 5.00 -21.99 2.40
CA LYS A 28 5.75 -21.58 1.21
C LYS A 28 4.86 -20.72 0.33
N THR A 29 5.35 -19.59 -0.14
CA THR A 29 4.54 -18.66 -0.96
C THR A 29 4.03 -19.32 -2.25
N SER A 30 4.76 -20.30 -2.78
CA SER A 30 4.32 -21.13 -3.91
C SER A 30 3.04 -21.94 -3.65
N GLU A 31 2.75 -22.27 -2.39
CA GLU A 31 1.59 -23.07 -1.97
C GLU A 31 0.41 -22.20 -1.51
N LEU A 32 0.62 -20.89 -1.34
CA LEU A 32 -0.37 -19.93 -0.84
C LEU A 32 -1.67 -19.93 -1.66
N LYS A 33 -1.57 -20.22 -2.97
CA LYS A 33 -2.74 -20.27 -3.87
C LYS A 33 -3.83 -21.21 -3.36
N ASN A 34 -3.45 -22.36 -2.82
CA ASN A 34 -4.40 -23.35 -2.30
C ASN A 34 -5.16 -22.84 -1.07
N LEU A 35 -4.47 -22.04 -0.24
CA LEU A 35 -5.08 -21.44 0.94
C LEU A 35 -6.08 -20.34 0.55
N LEU A 36 -5.72 -19.48 -0.43
CA LEU A 36 -6.54 -18.34 -0.85
C LEU A 36 -7.95 -18.71 -1.32
N PHE A 37 -8.13 -19.88 -1.96
CA PHE A 37 -9.45 -20.30 -2.48
C PHE A 37 -10.53 -20.47 -1.39
N GLN A 38 -10.13 -20.61 -0.13
CA GLN A 38 -11.04 -20.82 0.99
C GLN A 38 -11.55 -19.51 1.60
N PHE A 39 -11.04 -18.35 1.15
CA PHE A 39 -11.30 -17.05 1.78
C PHE A 39 -11.78 -16.01 0.78
N LYS A 40 -12.69 -15.15 1.23
CA LYS A 40 -13.17 -13.99 0.48
C LYS A 40 -12.60 -12.66 0.98
N LYS A 41 -12.17 -12.60 2.24
CA LYS A 41 -11.60 -11.41 2.89
C LYS A 41 -10.16 -11.69 3.29
N ILE A 42 -9.25 -10.93 2.69
CA ILE A 42 -7.80 -11.02 2.90
C ILE A 42 -7.32 -9.72 3.52
N VAL A 43 -6.49 -9.81 4.55
CA VAL A 43 -5.79 -8.67 5.14
C VAL A 43 -4.30 -8.88 4.89
N LEU A 44 -3.63 -7.91 4.30
CA LEU A 44 -2.21 -7.95 3.98
C LEU A 44 -1.47 -6.94 4.85
N GLY A 45 -0.37 -7.37 5.46
CA GLY A 45 0.63 -6.44 5.97
C GLY A 45 1.32 -5.72 4.81
N LEU A 46 1.47 -4.41 4.92
CA LEU A 46 2.15 -3.55 3.97
C LEU A 46 3.42 -3.00 4.65
N PRO A 47 4.61 -3.48 4.24
CA PRO A 47 5.86 -3.04 4.83
C PRO A 47 6.14 -1.63 4.36
N LEU A 48 6.14 -0.68 5.29
CA LEU A 48 6.60 0.68 5.07
C LEU A 48 7.97 0.86 5.72
N SER A 49 8.75 1.83 5.23
CA SER A 49 9.97 2.24 5.92
C SER A 49 9.64 2.84 7.30
N MET A 50 10.63 2.96 8.17
CA MET A 50 10.47 3.68 9.44
C MET A 50 10.04 5.14 9.23
N SER A 51 10.46 5.77 8.13
CA SER A 51 9.99 7.10 7.72
C SER A 51 8.55 7.11 7.16
N GLY A 52 7.89 5.95 7.09
CA GLY A 52 6.50 5.80 6.62
C GLY A 52 6.34 5.84 5.10
N ASN A 53 7.44 5.71 4.35
CA ASN A 53 7.46 5.68 2.90
C ASN A 53 7.34 4.26 2.34
N TYR A 54 6.98 4.20 1.05
CA TYR A 54 7.00 2.95 0.31
C TYR A 54 8.44 2.47 0.03
N SER A 55 8.58 1.17 -0.14
CA SER A 55 9.82 0.47 -0.45
C SER A 55 9.61 -0.50 -1.63
N THR A 56 10.69 -1.15 -2.06
CA THR A 56 10.62 -2.26 -3.04
C THR A 56 9.75 -3.41 -2.55
N GLN A 57 9.71 -3.67 -1.24
CA GLN A 57 8.85 -4.68 -0.64
C GLN A 57 7.39 -4.23 -0.66
N SER A 58 7.09 -2.95 -0.38
CA SER A 58 5.73 -2.41 -0.51
C SER A 58 5.18 -2.66 -1.90
N TYR A 59 5.98 -2.41 -2.95
CA TYR A 59 5.56 -2.66 -4.32
C TYR A 59 5.20 -4.13 -4.58
N LYS A 60 5.97 -5.08 -4.04
CA LYS A 60 5.69 -6.52 -4.17
C LYS A 60 4.35 -6.89 -3.53
N VAL A 61 4.08 -6.37 -2.33
CA VAL A 61 2.81 -6.57 -1.63
C VAL A 61 1.65 -5.93 -2.40
N LEU A 62 1.78 -4.67 -2.85
CA LEU A 62 0.73 -3.99 -3.63
C LEU A 62 0.45 -4.71 -4.96
N LYS A 63 1.48 -5.23 -5.62
CA LYS A 63 1.34 -6.05 -6.83
C LYS A 63 0.61 -7.37 -6.53
N PHE A 64 0.84 -7.96 -5.36
CA PHE A 64 0.10 -9.14 -4.91
C PHE A 64 -1.37 -8.79 -4.59
N ALA A 65 -1.62 -7.69 -3.87
CA ALA A 65 -2.96 -7.17 -3.60
C ALA A 65 -3.77 -6.95 -4.89
N PHE A 66 -3.15 -6.37 -5.92
CA PHE A 66 -3.77 -6.20 -7.24
C PHE A 66 -4.18 -7.54 -7.87
N LYS A 67 -3.32 -8.57 -7.81
CA LYS A 67 -3.65 -9.91 -8.32
C LYS A 67 -4.85 -10.51 -7.56
N LEU A 68 -4.86 -10.40 -6.24
CA LEU A 68 -5.95 -10.90 -5.40
C LEU A 68 -7.26 -10.16 -5.68
N LYS A 69 -7.23 -8.83 -5.82
CA LYS A 69 -8.42 -8.05 -6.17
C LYS A 69 -8.96 -8.44 -7.55
N LYS A 70 -8.08 -8.69 -8.53
CA LYS A 70 -8.48 -9.24 -9.85
C LYS A 70 -9.09 -10.64 -9.79
N MET A 71 -8.80 -11.42 -8.76
CA MET A 71 -9.46 -12.71 -8.51
C MET A 71 -10.84 -12.55 -7.83
N GLY A 72 -11.30 -11.31 -7.60
CA GLY A 72 -12.58 -11.01 -6.94
C GLY A 72 -12.54 -11.15 -5.42
N LEU A 73 -11.36 -11.05 -4.80
CA LEU A 73 -11.20 -11.07 -3.35
C LEU A 73 -11.29 -9.65 -2.76
N ASN A 74 -11.85 -9.55 -1.55
CA ASN A 74 -11.82 -8.31 -0.77
C ASN A 74 -10.48 -8.23 -0.06
N VAL A 75 -9.67 -7.25 -0.42
CA VAL A 75 -8.28 -7.12 0.06
C VAL A 75 -8.18 -5.85 0.87
N PHE A 76 -7.67 -5.97 2.09
CA PHE A 76 -7.37 -4.86 2.99
C PHE A 76 -5.87 -4.82 3.25
N LEU A 77 -5.29 -3.63 3.38
CA LEU A 77 -3.86 -3.44 3.62
C LEU A 77 -3.68 -2.65 4.91
N ILE A 78 -2.78 -3.12 5.77
CA ILE A 78 -2.42 -2.50 7.06
C ILE A 78 -0.94 -2.21 7.06
N ASP A 79 -0.55 -1.05 7.60
CA ASP A 79 0.86 -0.71 7.83
C ASP A 79 1.48 -1.62 8.90
N GLU A 80 2.50 -2.40 8.52
CA GLU A 80 3.15 -3.37 9.42
C GLU A 80 4.51 -2.93 9.95
N ARG A 81 4.93 -1.66 9.76
CA ARG A 81 6.34 -1.27 9.97
C ARG A 81 6.94 -1.52 11.36
N LEU A 82 6.11 -1.76 12.38
CA LEU A 82 6.54 -2.03 13.75
C LEU A 82 6.61 -3.52 14.11
N THR A 83 6.06 -4.41 13.27
CA THR A 83 5.89 -5.83 13.61
C THR A 83 7.22 -6.56 13.75
N THR A 84 8.21 -6.27 12.90
CA THR A 84 9.56 -6.87 12.98
C THR A 84 10.21 -6.57 14.33
N LYS A 85 10.17 -5.31 14.78
CA LYS A 85 10.72 -4.91 16.08
C LYS A 85 9.96 -5.58 17.23
N MET A 86 8.65 -5.74 17.10
CA MET A 86 7.86 -6.48 18.09
C MET A 86 8.28 -7.96 18.13
N ALA A 87 8.46 -8.61 16.98
CA ALA A 87 8.89 -10.00 16.91
C ALA A 87 10.23 -10.23 17.64
N GLU A 88 11.19 -9.33 17.45
CA GLU A 88 12.47 -9.34 18.18
C GLU A 88 12.29 -9.19 19.69
N VAL A 89 11.47 -8.22 20.14
CA VAL A 89 11.19 -7.97 21.57
C VAL A 89 10.52 -9.19 22.22
N PHE A 90 9.61 -9.84 21.51
CA PHE A 90 8.91 -11.04 21.97
C PHE A 90 9.69 -12.34 21.72
N GLN A 91 10.91 -12.27 21.16
CA GLN A 91 11.75 -13.43 20.82
C GLN A 91 10.96 -14.49 20.04
N ALA A 92 10.23 -14.04 19.02
CA ALA A 92 9.42 -14.93 18.20
C ALA A 92 10.29 -15.97 17.48
N ASN A 93 9.87 -17.24 17.51
CA ASN A 93 10.58 -18.30 16.79
C ASN A 93 10.31 -18.26 15.26
N ASP A 94 9.22 -17.61 14.84
CA ASP A 94 8.82 -17.45 13.44
C ASP A 94 8.20 -16.06 13.27
N ASP A 95 9.02 -15.12 12.82
CA ASP A 95 8.65 -13.70 12.70
C ASP A 95 7.48 -13.51 11.72
N ASP A 96 7.45 -14.25 10.60
CA ASP A 96 6.38 -14.12 9.62
C ASP A 96 5.02 -14.56 10.22
N ALA A 97 5.01 -15.67 10.97
CA ALA A 97 3.81 -16.13 11.67
C ALA A 97 3.41 -15.16 12.80
N PHE A 98 4.37 -14.49 13.43
CA PHE A 98 4.10 -13.44 14.41
C PHE A 98 3.46 -12.21 13.76
N SER A 99 4.05 -11.68 12.69
CA SER A 99 3.53 -10.54 11.92
C SER A 99 2.11 -10.82 11.43
N ALA A 100 1.85 -12.00 10.86
CA ALA A 100 0.50 -12.36 10.39
C ALA A 100 -0.55 -12.37 11.50
N ARG A 101 -0.17 -12.77 12.73
CA ARG A 101 -1.07 -12.68 13.89
C ARG A 101 -1.30 -11.24 14.31
N GLN A 102 -0.27 -10.39 14.32
CA GLN A 102 -0.42 -8.96 14.64
C GLN A 102 -1.34 -8.27 13.62
N ILE A 103 -1.11 -8.48 12.33
CA ILE A 103 -1.98 -7.96 11.26
C ILE A 103 -3.44 -8.38 11.46
N PHE A 104 -3.67 -9.63 11.87
CA PHE A 104 -5.02 -10.11 12.20
C PHE A 104 -5.61 -9.35 13.39
N ILE A 105 -4.88 -9.26 14.50
CA ILE A 105 -5.32 -8.61 15.73
C ILE A 105 -5.63 -7.13 15.46
N ASP A 106 -4.70 -6.41 14.84
CA ASP A 106 -4.85 -4.99 14.50
C ASP A 106 -6.10 -4.75 13.63
N TYR A 107 -6.37 -5.63 12.65
CA TYR A 107 -7.57 -5.53 11.83
C TYR A 107 -8.86 -5.76 12.62
N ILE A 108 -8.88 -6.71 13.54
CA ILE A 108 -10.06 -7.02 14.35
C ILE A 108 -10.33 -5.92 15.37
N GLU A 109 -9.28 -5.42 16.03
CA GLU A 109 -9.39 -4.37 17.04
C GLU A 109 -9.77 -3.02 16.42
N ASN A 110 -9.19 -2.69 15.27
CA ASN A 110 -9.49 -1.43 14.59
C ASN A 110 -9.48 -1.58 13.06
N PRO A 111 -10.59 -2.07 12.46
CA PRO A 111 -10.69 -2.24 11.00
C PRO A 111 -10.44 -0.95 10.20
N SER A 112 -10.61 0.24 10.81
CA SER A 112 -10.46 1.53 10.14
C SER A 112 -9.01 1.89 9.81
N ILE A 113 -8.02 1.26 10.44
CA ILE A 113 -6.60 1.45 10.07
C ILE A 113 -6.27 0.78 8.74
N ALA A 114 -7.10 -0.17 8.31
CA ALA A 114 -6.89 -0.93 7.10
C ALA A 114 -7.52 -0.21 5.91
N GLN A 115 -6.75 -0.02 4.85
CA GLN A 115 -7.29 0.50 3.60
C GLN A 115 -7.80 -0.65 2.73
N GLU A 116 -9.05 -0.59 2.27
CA GLU A 116 -9.50 -1.48 1.20
C GLU A 116 -8.71 -1.17 -0.10
N PHE A 117 -8.15 -2.22 -0.70
CA PHE A 117 -7.52 -2.13 -2.01
C PHE A 117 -8.57 -2.29 -3.11
N TYR A 118 -8.51 -1.41 -4.10
CA TYR A 118 -9.44 -1.36 -5.22
C TYR A 118 -8.70 -1.15 -6.54
N LEU A 119 -9.37 -1.48 -7.64
CA LEU A 119 -8.82 -1.23 -8.97
C LEU A 119 -9.16 0.21 -9.33
N GLU A 120 -8.13 1.06 -9.30
CA GLU A 120 -8.22 2.46 -9.71
C GLU A 120 -7.87 2.56 -11.19
N ASP A 121 -8.47 3.53 -11.88
CA ASP A 121 -8.17 3.83 -13.28
C ASP A 121 -7.10 4.91 -13.42
N TYR A 122 -6.49 4.98 -14.60
CA TYR A 122 -5.55 6.06 -14.92
C TYR A 122 -6.31 7.37 -15.09
N LEU A 123 -5.64 8.50 -14.84
CA LEU A 123 -6.21 9.79 -15.20
C LEU A 123 -6.31 9.92 -16.72
N GLU A 124 -7.51 10.25 -17.19
CA GLU A 124 -7.79 10.57 -18.59
C GLU A 124 -7.66 12.09 -18.81
N THR A 125 -6.43 12.59 -18.81
CA THR A 125 -6.13 14.01 -19.08
C THR A 125 -4.85 14.13 -19.88
N ASP A 126 -4.76 15.19 -20.69
CA ASP A 126 -3.54 15.50 -21.43
C ASP A 126 -2.66 16.44 -20.61
N LEU A 127 -1.43 16.02 -20.38
CA LEU A 127 -0.43 16.77 -19.62
C LEU A 127 0.80 16.95 -20.49
N ASP A 128 1.02 18.18 -20.96
CA ASP A 128 2.20 18.56 -21.72
C ASP A 128 3.23 19.26 -20.81
N TYR A 129 3.68 18.50 -19.81
CA TYR A 129 4.64 18.97 -18.79
C TYR A 129 5.64 17.87 -18.44
N ASP A 130 6.90 18.26 -18.27
CA ASP A 130 7.99 17.31 -17.92
C ASP A 130 8.16 17.12 -16.40
N ASP A 131 7.75 18.10 -15.59
CA ASP A 131 7.94 18.16 -14.13
C ASP A 131 6.59 18.07 -13.40
N ILE A 132 5.95 16.90 -13.51
CA ILE A 132 4.61 16.66 -12.96
C ILE A 132 4.70 16.10 -11.53
N PHE A 133 4.08 16.79 -10.58
CA PHE A 133 3.81 16.26 -9.26
C PHE A 133 2.36 15.79 -9.13
N TYR A 134 2.17 14.49 -8.90
CA TYR A 134 0.85 13.89 -8.67
C TYR A 134 0.58 13.85 -7.16
N PHE A 135 -0.43 14.59 -6.68
CA PHE A 135 -0.79 14.61 -5.27
C PHE A 135 -2.18 13.99 -5.05
N GLU A 136 -2.21 12.82 -4.41
CA GLU A 136 -3.42 12.05 -4.11
C GLU A 136 -4.32 11.81 -5.34
N VAL A 137 -3.69 11.57 -6.49
CA VAL A 137 -4.35 11.26 -7.77
C VAL A 137 -3.61 10.13 -8.50
N PRO A 138 -4.28 9.34 -9.34
CA PRO A 138 -3.63 8.35 -10.21
C PRO A 138 -2.66 9.00 -11.22
N PRO A 139 -1.72 8.23 -11.81
CA PRO A 139 -0.90 8.73 -12.92
C PRO A 139 -1.71 8.88 -14.21
N VAL A 140 -1.26 9.76 -15.10
CA VAL A 140 -1.60 9.71 -16.52
C VAL A 140 -0.71 8.64 -17.18
N LYS A 141 -1.32 7.76 -17.98
CA LYS A 141 -0.62 6.65 -18.62
C LYS A 141 0.51 7.13 -19.51
N GLY A 142 1.73 6.60 -19.32
CA GLY A 142 2.91 6.98 -20.10
C GLY A 142 3.54 8.32 -19.73
N LYS A 143 2.95 9.10 -18.82
CA LYS A 143 3.53 10.38 -18.34
C LYS A 143 4.28 10.16 -17.04
N LYS A 144 5.57 10.50 -17.08
CA LYS A 144 6.45 10.41 -15.91
C LYS A 144 6.20 11.56 -14.95
N GLY A 145 6.55 11.31 -13.68
CA GLY A 145 6.49 12.32 -12.65
C GLY A 145 6.82 11.75 -11.29
N ILE A 146 6.71 12.60 -10.29
CA ILE A 146 6.84 12.26 -8.88
C ILE A 146 5.46 12.29 -8.25
N ALA A 147 5.16 11.35 -7.38
CA ALA A 147 3.86 11.26 -6.73
C ALA A 147 3.98 11.32 -5.21
N LEU A 148 2.91 11.77 -4.57
CA LEU A 148 2.67 11.61 -3.15
C LEU A 148 1.24 11.09 -2.98
N SER A 149 1.10 9.90 -2.41
CA SER A 149 -0.21 9.39 -2.03
C SER A 149 -0.13 8.42 -0.86
N LYS A 150 -1.02 8.62 0.13
CA LYS A 150 -1.29 7.65 1.19
C LYS A 150 -2.19 6.51 0.73
N ASN A 151 -2.86 6.67 -0.41
CA ASN A 151 -3.74 5.66 -0.97
C ASN A 151 -2.96 4.56 -1.70
N PHE A 152 -3.10 3.32 -1.22
CA PHE A 152 -2.36 2.17 -1.73
C PHE A 152 -2.73 1.75 -3.16
N SER A 153 -3.98 1.96 -3.59
CA SER A 153 -4.44 1.67 -4.96
C SER A 153 -3.79 2.63 -5.95
N ILE A 154 -3.79 3.92 -5.61
CA ILE A 154 -3.10 4.98 -6.38
C ILE A 154 -1.60 4.73 -6.40
N ALA A 155 -1.02 4.39 -5.25
CA ALA A 155 0.41 4.14 -5.15
C ALA A 155 0.88 2.97 -6.03
N TYR A 156 0.09 1.90 -6.09
CA TYR A 156 0.36 0.79 -6.98
C TYR A 156 0.43 1.23 -8.46
N LEU A 157 -0.50 2.08 -8.92
CA LEU A 157 -0.50 2.56 -10.30
C LEU A 157 0.75 3.38 -10.61
N HIS A 158 1.16 4.29 -9.72
CA HIS A 158 2.40 5.05 -9.89
C HIS A 158 3.62 4.15 -9.99
N MET A 159 3.76 3.18 -9.10
CA MET A 159 4.88 2.22 -9.14
C MET A 159 4.86 1.39 -10.43
N LYS A 160 3.67 1.00 -10.91
CA LYS A 160 3.51 0.28 -12.18
C LYS A 160 3.94 1.11 -13.38
N GLU A 161 3.66 2.41 -13.38
CA GLU A 161 4.17 3.37 -14.36
C GLU A 161 5.65 3.75 -14.12
N ARG A 162 6.32 3.17 -13.12
CA ARG A 162 7.69 3.51 -12.72
C ARG A 162 7.87 5.00 -12.38
N ASN A 163 6.84 5.62 -11.81
CA ASN A 163 6.96 6.93 -11.17
C ASN A 163 7.53 6.73 -9.76
N PHE A 164 8.36 7.66 -9.32
CA PHE A 164 8.75 7.69 -7.92
C PHE A 164 7.55 8.13 -7.09
N ILE A 165 7.33 7.50 -5.94
CA ILE A 165 6.19 7.83 -5.09
C ILE A 165 6.57 7.89 -3.61
N TYR A 166 6.27 9.04 -3.02
CA TYR A 166 6.27 9.28 -1.59
C TYR A 166 4.93 8.84 -0.98
N ARG A 167 5.00 8.49 0.31
CA ARG A 167 3.82 8.35 1.17
C ARG A 167 3.83 9.38 2.29
N ASN A 168 5.01 9.68 2.81
CA ASN A 168 5.18 10.65 3.88
C ASN A 168 5.53 12.02 3.29
N GLU A 169 4.66 13.00 3.51
CA GLU A 169 4.87 14.39 3.09
C GLU A 169 6.11 15.04 3.68
N ASP A 170 6.50 14.67 4.90
CA ASP A 170 7.66 15.26 5.59
C ASP A 170 8.99 14.93 4.89
N THR A 171 8.98 13.93 4.01
CA THR A 171 10.15 13.50 3.24
C THR A 171 10.23 14.12 1.85
N VAL A 172 9.28 14.98 1.48
CA VAL A 172 9.29 15.71 0.21
C VAL A 172 9.96 17.07 0.41
N HIS A 173 11.23 17.14 0.01
CA HIS A 173 12.05 18.35 0.16
C HIS A 173 12.10 19.21 -1.11
N GLU A 174 11.77 18.62 -2.25
CA GLU A 174 11.72 19.31 -3.52
C GLU A 174 10.45 20.17 -3.69
N ARG A 175 10.47 21.04 -4.69
CA ARG A 175 9.37 21.89 -5.08
C ARG A 175 9.11 21.74 -6.57
N PHE A 176 7.85 21.74 -6.95
CA PHE A 176 7.41 21.39 -8.29
C PHE A 176 6.84 22.57 -9.05
N SER A 177 6.96 22.53 -10.36
CA SER A 177 6.43 23.58 -11.25
C SER A 177 4.94 23.37 -11.51
N ILE A 178 4.53 22.10 -11.61
CA ILE A 178 3.14 21.67 -11.88
C ILE A 178 2.73 20.63 -10.85
N ALA A 179 1.57 20.82 -10.24
CA ALA A 179 0.93 19.81 -9.41
C ALA A 179 -0.44 19.44 -9.98
N VAL A 180 -0.70 18.14 -10.10
CA VAL A 180 -1.99 17.57 -10.48
C VAL A 180 -2.63 17.00 -9.22
N THR A 181 -3.85 17.42 -8.91
CA THR A 181 -4.53 16.98 -7.68
C THR A 181 -6.05 17.05 -7.80
N ARG A 182 -6.76 16.41 -6.86
CA ARG A 182 -8.22 16.57 -6.74
C ARG A 182 -8.57 17.89 -6.07
N LYS A 183 -9.76 18.41 -6.35
CA LYS A 183 -10.25 19.68 -5.77
C LYS A 183 -10.14 19.73 -4.23
N SER A 184 -10.38 18.60 -3.56
CA SER A 184 -10.31 18.48 -2.09
C SER A 184 -8.92 18.69 -1.51
N PHE A 185 -7.87 18.55 -2.30
CA PHE A 185 -6.46 18.62 -1.87
C PHE A 185 -5.74 19.87 -2.37
N LYS A 186 -6.46 20.81 -2.98
CA LYS A 186 -5.87 22.01 -3.60
C LYS A 186 -5.00 22.80 -2.61
N GLU A 187 -5.50 23.08 -1.41
CA GLU A 187 -4.73 23.82 -0.39
C GLU A 187 -3.53 23.00 0.13
N SER A 188 -3.71 21.68 0.27
CA SER A 188 -2.64 20.80 0.76
C SER A 188 -1.45 20.71 -0.20
N VAL A 189 -1.68 20.86 -1.51
CA VAL A 189 -0.62 20.72 -2.51
C VAL A 189 0.22 21.99 -2.69
N GLU A 190 -0.31 23.17 -2.31
CA GLU A 190 0.36 24.47 -2.50
C GLU A 190 1.75 24.52 -1.87
N LYS A 191 1.93 23.88 -0.70
CA LYS A 191 3.23 23.83 0.01
C LYS A 191 4.33 23.13 -0.78
N PHE A 192 4.00 22.34 -1.79
CA PHE A 192 4.98 21.62 -2.63
C PHE A 192 5.32 22.36 -3.93
N LEU A 193 4.74 23.52 -4.20
CA LEU A 193 4.99 24.26 -5.43
C LEU A 193 6.14 25.26 -5.32
N LYS A 194 6.81 25.50 -6.44
CA LYS A 194 7.74 26.64 -6.61
C LYS A 194 6.95 27.96 -6.60
N ASN A 195 7.64 29.08 -6.41
CA ASN A 195 7.06 30.40 -6.66
C ASN A 195 6.56 30.46 -8.12
N ASN A 196 5.28 30.77 -8.33
CA ASN A 196 4.55 30.70 -9.61
C ASN A 196 4.21 29.29 -10.14
N GLY A 197 4.30 28.26 -9.31
CA GLY A 197 3.82 26.92 -9.67
C GLY A 197 2.32 26.90 -9.97
N ARG A 198 1.88 25.96 -10.81
CA ARG A 198 0.47 25.83 -11.22
C ARG A 198 -0.15 24.56 -10.65
N ILE A 199 -1.40 24.67 -10.22
CA ILE A 199 -2.23 23.54 -9.83
C ILE A 199 -3.19 23.22 -10.97
N ILE A 200 -3.18 21.96 -11.40
CA ILE A 200 -4.16 21.37 -12.31
C ILE A 200 -5.10 20.54 -11.45
N VAL A 201 -6.36 20.94 -11.41
CA VAL A 201 -7.39 20.22 -10.67
C VAL A 201 -8.07 19.24 -11.60
N VAL A 202 -8.13 17.96 -11.20
CA VAL A 202 -8.81 16.86 -11.87
C VAL A 202 -9.90 16.26 -11.00
#